data_AF-A0A2W0AET6-F1
#
_entry.id   AF-A0A2W0AET6-F1
#
_cell.length_a   1.000
_cell.length_b   1.000
_cell.length_c   1.000
_cell.angle_alpha   90.00
_cell.angle_beta   90.00
_cell.angle_gamma   90.00
#
_symmetry.space_group_name_H-M   'P 1'
#
loop_
_entity.id
_entity.type
_entity.pdbx_description
1 polymer ?
#
loop_
_entity_poly.entity_id
_entity_poly.type
_entity_poly.pdbx_seq_one_letter_code
_entity_poly.pdbx_strand_id
1 'polypeptide(L)'
;MWQTIWDYPDNADVKNARKNPNALLPGDRLVIPKKKTKQVEAATDQQHTFVRKDATFKFRMVVERYQKPLANKHYVLTIDGQIYEGTTSSTGLLEVALPPSADTGVLRIPEENLECDLQFGYLDPLNEISGAQARLQNLGYYHGEISGEMNDDLQEAIQLFQSDFGVPVTGELDDATKDKLLARH
;
A
#
# COMPACT_ATOMS: atom_id res chain seq x y z
N MET A 1 -6.88 -14.51 -5.12
CA MET A 1 -6.49 -15.61 -4.21
C MET A 1 -6.66 -15.22 -2.74
N TRP A 2 -6.42 -13.95 -2.36
CA TRP A 2 -6.73 -13.46 -1.01
C TRP A 2 -8.23 -13.55 -0.66
N GLN A 3 -9.14 -13.34 -1.63
CA GLN A 3 -10.60 -13.45 -1.44
C GLN A 3 -11.03 -14.81 -0.88
N THR A 4 -10.38 -15.91 -1.29
CA THR A 4 -10.70 -17.25 -0.78
C THR A 4 -10.44 -17.37 0.72
N ILE A 5 -9.43 -16.67 1.24
CA ILE A 5 -9.12 -16.63 2.66
C ILE A 5 -10.05 -15.61 3.33
N TRP A 6 -10.15 -14.40 2.80
CA TRP A 6 -10.95 -13.32 3.38
C TRP A 6 -12.45 -13.65 3.50
N ASP A 7 -13.01 -14.31 2.49
CA ASP A 7 -14.43 -14.69 2.45
C ASP A 7 -14.69 -16.06 3.08
N TYR A 8 -13.68 -16.66 3.73
CA TYR A 8 -13.87 -17.92 4.43
C TYR A 8 -14.78 -17.72 5.67
N PRO A 9 -15.80 -18.57 5.91
CA PRO A 9 -16.77 -18.36 6.98
C PRO A 9 -16.13 -18.16 8.36
N ASP A 10 -15.05 -18.88 8.64
CA ASP A 10 -14.33 -18.81 9.92
C ASP A 10 -13.52 -17.51 10.09
N ASN A 11 -13.45 -16.66 9.05
CA ASN A 11 -12.81 -15.35 9.09
C ASN A 11 -13.82 -14.19 9.19
N ALA A 12 -15.10 -14.47 9.49
CA ALA A 12 -16.14 -13.45 9.59
C ALA A 12 -15.81 -12.35 10.61
N ASP A 13 -15.23 -12.71 11.75
CA ASP A 13 -14.91 -11.77 12.84
C ASP A 13 -13.86 -10.74 12.41
N VAL A 14 -12.73 -11.19 11.86
CA VAL A 14 -11.68 -10.29 11.36
C VAL A 14 -12.17 -9.48 10.15
N LYS A 15 -13.03 -10.06 9.31
CA LYS A 15 -13.63 -9.35 8.17
C LYS A 15 -14.53 -8.20 8.61
N ASN A 16 -15.36 -8.44 9.63
CA ASN A 16 -16.22 -7.41 10.22
C ASN A 16 -15.40 -6.31 10.91
N ALA A 17 -14.31 -6.69 11.58
CA ALA A 17 -13.44 -5.76 12.28
C ALA A 17 -12.64 -4.84 11.34
N ARG A 18 -11.97 -5.41 10.32
CA ARG A 18 -11.04 -4.62 9.48
C ARG A 18 -11.67 -3.99 8.25
N LYS A 19 -12.76 -4.55 7.71
CA LYS A 19 -13.47 -4.13 6.46
C LYS A 19 -12.61 -4.14 5.18
N ASN A 20 -11.31 -3.89 5.29
CA ASN A 20 -10.30 -3.93 4.25
C ASN A 20 -9.39 -5.16 4.49
N PRO A 21 -9.28 -6.08 3.52
CA PRO A 21 -8.46 -7.29 3.62
C PRO A 21 -6.94 -7.02 3.72
N ASN A 22 -6.49 -5.82 3.38
CA ASN A 22 -5.08 -5.44 3.38
C ASN A 22 -4.64 -4.72 4.66
N ALA A 23 -5.51 -4.60 5.67
CA ALA A 23 -5.24 -3.87 6.91
C ALA A 23 -5.44 -4.78 8.13
N LEU A 24 -4.62 -5.83 8.22
CA LEU A 24 -4.61 -6.75 9.37
C LEU A 24 -3.64 -6.21 10.43
N LEU A 25 -3.98 -6.36 11.71
CA LEU A 25 -3.12 -5.94 12.81
C LEU A 25 -2.53 -7.14 13.59
N PRO A 26 -1.44 -6.92 14.35
CA PRO A 26 -0.95 -7.89 15.31
C PRO A 26 -2.07 -8.38 16.24
N GLY A 27 -2.24 -9.70 16.33
CA GLY A 27 -3.29 -10.35 17.12
C GLY A 27 -4.51 -10.80 16.32
N ASP A 28 -4.70 -10.30 15.09
CA ASP A 28 -5.71 -10.82 14.18
C ASP A 28 -5.43 -12.30 13.84
N ARG A 29 -6.48 -13.12 13.80
CA ARG A 29 -6.39 -14.55 13.47
C ARG A 29 -7.11 -14.82 12.17
N LEU A 30 -6.40 -15.38 11.19
CA LEU A 30 -6.96 -15.85 9.93
C LEU A 30 -6.86 -17.37 9.84
N VAL A 31 -7.98 -18.00 9.51
CA VAL A 31 -8.08 -19.41 9.16
C VAL A 31 -7.78 -19.56 7.67
N ILE A 32 -6.76 -20.36 7.35
CA ILE A 32 -6.41 -20.70 5.97
C ILE A 32 -7.09 -22.03 5.62
N PRO A 33 -8.07 -22.05 4.70
CA PRO A 33 -8.75 -23.28 4.32
C PRO A 33 -7.79 -24.28 3.66
N LYS A 34 -8.06 -25.57 3.83
CA LYS A 34 -7.31 -26.62 3.14
C LYS A 34 -7.36 -26.40 1.63
N LYS A 35 -6.20 -26.53 0.97
CA LYS A 35 -6.09 -26.42 -0.49
C LYS A 35 -7.01 -27.46 -1.15
N LYS A 36 -7.89 -27.01 -2.05
CA LYS A 36 -8.75 -27.91 -2.85
C LYS A 36 -7.96 -28.42 -4.04
N THR A 37 -7.93 -29.74 -4.24
CA THR A 37 -7.33 -30.34 -5.44
C THR A 37 -8.19 -29.99 -6.65
N LYS A 38 -7.57 -29.38 -7.68
CA LYS A 38 -8.22 -29.17 -8.97
C LYS A 38 -7.84 -30.31 -9.90
N GLN A 39 -8.83 -31.03 -10.40
CA GLN A 39 -8.66 -31.99 -11.49
C GLN A 39 -9.02 -31.30 -12.81
N VAL A 40 -8.26 -31.61 -13.86
CA VAL A 40 -8.51 -31.11 -15.22
C VAL A 40 -8.41 -32.32 -16.14
N GLU A 41 -9.46 -32.57 -16.92
CA GLU A 41 -9.42 -33.55 -17.98
C GLU A 41 -8.62 -32.99 -19.16
N ALA A 42 -7.67 -33.77 -19.64
CA ALA A 42 -6.76 -33.39 -20.71
C ALA A 42 -6.56 -34.57 -21.66
N ALA A 43 -6.57 -34.31 -22.97
CA ALA A 43 -6.41 -35.35 -23.97
C ALA A 43 -5.03 -36.02 -23.87
N THR A 44 -4.98 -37.35 -23.92
CA THR A 44 -3.74 -38.10 -24.06
C THR A 44 -3.08 -37.80 -25.41
N ASP A 45 -1.76 -37.92 -25.48
CA ASP A 45 -0.94 -37.65 -26.68
C ASP A 45 -0.95 -36.19 -27.19
N GLN A 46 -1.40 -35.24 -26.36
CA GLN A 46 -1.30 -33.80 -26.61
C GLN A 46 -0.47 -33.09 -25.53
N GLN A 47 0.25 -32.03 -25.91
CA GLN A 47 0.92 -31.16 -24.95
C GLN A 47 -0.09 -30.20 -24.31
N HIS A 48 -0.10 -30.18 -22.98
CA HIS A 48 -0.92 -29.26 -22.18
C HIS A 48 -0.01 -28.37 -21.35
N THR A 49 -0.32 -27.07 -21.31
CA THR A 49 0.37 -26.12 -20.44
C THR A 49 -0.52 -25.77 -19.26
N PHE A 50 -0.07 -26.08 -18.05
CA PHE A 50 -0.75 -25.72 -16.80
C PHE A 50 0.01 -24.57 -16.15
N VAL A 51 -0.62 -23.39 -16.10
CA VAL A 51 -0.04 -22.22 -15.47
C VAL A 51 -0.68 -22.02 -14.10
N ARG A 52 0.15 -21.92 -13.05
CA ARG A 52 -0.33 -21.41 -11.76
C ARG A 52 -0.65 -19.94 -11.97
N LYS A 53 -1.90 -19.54 -11.71
CA LYS A 53 -2.25 -18.11 -11.65
C LYS A 53 -1.54 -17.53 -10.43
N ASP A 54 -0.34 -17.01 -10.62
CA ASP A 54 0.32 -16.22 -9.60
C ASP A 54 -0.59 -15.05 -9.26
N ALA A 55 -0.99 -14.98 -7.99
CA ALA A 55 -1.72 -13.84 -7.51
C ALA A 55 -0.77 -12.65 -7.59
N THR A 56 -1.26 -11.50 -8.05
CA THR A 56 -0.59 -10.22 -7.91
C THR A 56 -1.53 -9.27 -7.18
N PHE A 57 -0.99 -8.24 -6.55
CA PHE A 57 -1.76 -7.08 -6.15
C PHE A 57 -1.36 -5.88 -6.99
N LYS A 58 -2.27 -4.92 -7.14
CA LYS A 58 -2.01 -3.70 -7.90
C LYS A 58 -1.52 -2.63 -6.93
N PHE A 59 -0.26 -2.22 -7.07
CA PHE A 59 0.30 -1.08 -6.36
C PHE A 59 0.06 0.19 -7.17
N ARG A 60 -0.35 1.25 -6.48
CA ARG A 60 -0.66 2.57 -7.04
C ARG A 60 -0.06 3.62 -6.14
N MET A 61 0.60 4.60 -6.75
CA MET A 61 1.19 5.72 -6.04
C MET A 61 1.17 6.95 -6.96
N VAL A 62 0.73 8.10 -6.45
CA VAL A 62 0.94 9.37 -7.15
C VAL A 62 2.31 9.88 -6.74
N VAL A 63 3.19 10.07 -7.71
CA VAL A 63 4.52 10.65 -7.46
C VAL A 63 4.46 12.15 -7.73
N GLU A 64 4.78 12.93 -6.71
CA GLU A 64 4.80 14.38 -6.77
C GLU A 64 6.06 14.96 -6.13
N ARG A 65 6.43 16.16 -6.56
CA ARG A 65 7.53 16.93 -5.96
C ARG A 65 7.08 18.37 -5.82
N TYR A 66 7.19 18.92 -4.60
CA TYR A 66 6.69 20.26 -4.28
C TYR A 66 5.22 20.45 -4.69
N GLN A 67 4.37 19.47 -4.35
CA GLN A 67 2.94 19.45 -4.68
C GLN A 67 2.61 19.50 -6.19
N LYS A 68 3.61 19.21 -7.05
CA LYS A 68 3.42 19.10 -8.49
C LYS A 68 3.59 17.64 -8.91
N PRO A 69 2.63 17.06 -9.63
CA PRO A 69 2.74 15.70 -10.11
C PRO A 69 3.92 15.58 -11.06
N LEU A 70 4.74 14.55 -10.86
CA LEU A 70 5.84 14.19 -11.76
C LEU A 70 5.25 13.44 -12.96
N ALA A 71 4.67 14.19 -13.90
CA ALA A 71 3.96 13.64 -15.05
C ALA A 71 4.89 13.15 -16.16
N ASN A 72 4.54 12.02 -16.78
CA ASN A 72 5.27 11.42 -17.91
C ASN A 72 6.76 11.17 -17.64
N LYS A 73 7.12 10.85 -16.38
CA LYS A 73 8.49 10.60 -15.94
C LYS A 73 8.80 9.13 -15.95
N HIS A 74 9.98 8.77 -16.46
CA HIS A 74 10.44 7.40 -16.39
C HIS A 74 10.77 7.01 -14.95
N TYR A 75 10.25 5.87 -14.52
CA TYR A 75 10.53 5.31 -13.20
C TYR A 75 11.16 3.93 -13.31
N VAL A 76 11.99 3.61 -12.32
CA VAL A 76 12.55 2.29 -12.06
C VAL A 76 12.22 1.91 -10.63
N LEU A 77 11.43 0.86 -10.45
CA LEU A 77 11.08 0.29 -9.16
C LEU A 77 11.79 -1.05 -8.99
N THR A 78 12.64 -1.16 -7.97
CA THR A 78 13.36 -2.40 -7.65
C THR A 78 12.78 -3.03 -6.40
N ILE A 79 12.34 -4.28 -6.47
CA ILE A 79 11.77 -5.05 -5.34
C ILE A 79 12.45 -6.40 -5.33
N ASP A 80 13.13 -6.76 -4.23
CA ASP A 80 13.86 -8.04 -4.10
C ASP A 80 14.78 -8.37 -5.29
N GLY A 81 15.43 -7.34 -5.86
CA GLY A 81 16.29 -7.46 -7.04
C GLY A 81 15.56 -7.58 -8.38
N GLN A 82 14.22 -7.67 -8.38
CA GLN A 82 13.40 -7.62 -9.57
C GLN A 82 13.09 -6.18 -9.95
N ILE A 83 13.21 -5.87 -11.24
CA ILE A 83 13.07 -4.52 -11.77
C ILE A 83 11.71 -4.38 -12.48
N TYR A 84 11.00 -3.31 -12.15
CA TYR A 84 9.75 -2.89 -12.75
C TYR A 84 9.93 -1.47 -13.28
N GLU A 85 9.74 -1.27 -14.57
CA GLU A 85 9.95 0.03 -15.21
C GLU A 85 8.69 0.50 -15.92
N GLY A 86 8.55 1.82 -16.00
CA GLY A 86 7.46 2.42 -16.73
C GLY A 86 7.57 3.93 -16.79
N THR A 87 6.44 4.56 -17.04
CA THR A 87 6.30 6.01 -17.07
C THR A 87 5.09 6.39 -16.24
N THR A 88 5.22 7.42 -15.41
CA THR A 88 4.09 7.98 -14.66
C THR A 88 3.07 8.60 -15.62
N SER A 89 1.79 8.59 -15.26
CA SER A 89 0.73 9.22 -16.07
C SER A 89 0.84 10.76 -16.12
N SER A 90 -0.08 11.41 -16.82
CA SER A 90 -0.24 12.88 -16.79
C SER A 90 -0.56 13.45 -15.40
N THR A 91 -1.00 12.62 -14.46
CA THR A 91 -1.29 12.99 -13.07
C THR A 91 -0.19 12.54 -12.11
N GLY A 92 0.96 12.06 -12.61
CA GLY A 92 2.03 11.50 -11.79
C GLY A 92 1.72 10.10 -11.24
N LEU A 93 0.65 9.44 -11.68
CA LEU A 93 0.27 8.12 -11.18
C LEU A 93 1.21 7.05 -11.75
N LEU A 94 1.83 6.29 -10.85
CA LEU A 94 2.51 5.03 -11.10
C LEU A 94 1.56 3.89 -10.74
N GLU A 95 1.46 2.88 -11.60
CA GLU A 95 0.68 1.67 -11.37
C GLU A 95 1.45 0.43 -11.83
N VAL A 96 1.62 -0.55 -10.94
CA VAL A 96 2.40 -1.77 -11.19
C VAL A 96 1.76 -2.97 -10.51
N ALA A 97 1.80 -4.14 -11.16
CA ALA A 97 1.34 -5.39 -10.58
C ALA A 97 2.51 -6.07 -9.86
N LEU A 98 2.41 -6.21 -8.54
CA LEU A 98 3.46 -6.77 -7.70
C LEU A 98 3.10 -8.16 -7.19
N PRO A 99 4.10 -9.04 -6.99
CA PRO A 99 3.89 -10.32 -6.35
C PRO A 99 3.50 -10.12 -4.87
N PRO A 100 2.71 -11.02 -4.25
CA PRO A 100 2.32 -10.97 -2.84
C PRO A 100 3.48 -11.06 -1.86
N SER A 101 4.66 -11.47 -2.33
CA SER A 101 5.89 -11.48 -1.55
C SER A 101 6.62 -10.13 -1.56
N ALA A 102 6.16 -9.13 -2.33
CA ALA A 102 6.76 -7.81 -2.32
C ALA A 102 6.61 -7.18 -0.93
N ASP A 103 7.74 -6.96 -0.28
CA ASP A 103 7.82 -6.41 1.08
C ASP A 103 8.46 -5.01 1.07
N THR A 104 9.67 -4.89 0.52
CA THR A 104 10.35 -3.59 0.38
C THR A 104 10.84 -3.34 -1.04
N GLY A 105 11.02 -2.09 -1.40
CA GLY A 105 11.59 -1.72 -2.70
C GLY A 105 12.13 -0.31 -2.75
N VAL A 106 12.83 0.01 -3.82
CA VAL A 106 13.39 1.35 -4.07
C VAL A 106 12.81 1.88 -5.36
N LEU A 107 12.11 3.01 -5.29
CA LEU A 107 11.63 3.75 -6.45
C LEU A 107 12.64 4.83 -6.83
N ARG A 108 13.03 4.85 -8.10
CA ARG A 108 13.90 5.87 -8.69
C ARG A 108 13.21 6.57 -9.85
N ILE A 109 13.33 7.90 -9.89
CA ILE A 109 13.02 8.72 -11.07
C ILE A 109 14.31 9.47 -11.44
N PRO A 110 15.14 8.89 -12.31
CA PRO A 110 16.48 9.42 -12.62
C PRO A 110 16.47 10.86 -13.12
N GLU A 111 15.47 11.21 -13.94
CA GLU A 111 15.30 12.56 -14.51
C GLU A 111 15.13 13.65 -13.43
N GLU A 112 14.61 13.28 -12.27
CA GLU A 112 14.31 14.21 -11.17
C GLU A 112 15.32 14.11 -10.03
N ASN A 113 16.31 13.20 -10.15
CA ASN A 113 17.20 12.79 -9.07
C ASN A 113 16.42 12.43 -7.79
N LEU A 114 15.32 11.70 -7.96
CA LEU A 114 14.45 11.24 -6.89
C LEU A 114 14.71 9.76 -6.63
N GLU A 115 14.95 9.41 -5.38
CA GLU A 115 15.04 8.04 -4.87
C GLU A 115 14.27 7.96 -3.55
N CYS A 116 13.40 6.95 -3.40
CA CYS A 116 12.72 6.70 -2.15
C CYS A 116 12.56 5.20 -1.87
N ASP A 117 12.71 4.85 -0.60
CA ASP A 117 12.42 3.51 -0.10
C ASP A 117 10.91 3.34 0.09
N LEU A 118 10.40 2.21 -0.37
CA LEU A 118 8.99 1.82 -0.31
C LEU A 118 8.84 0.57 0.55
N GLN A 119 7.82 0.58 1.40
CA GLN A 119 7.38 -0.59 2.17
C GLN A 119 5.96 -0.97 1.71
N PHE A 120 5.78 -2.23 1.37
CA PHE A 120 4.53 -2.81 0.86
C PHE A 120 3.92 -3.71 1.95
N GLY A 121 2.59 -3.66 2.09
CA GLY A 121 1.87 -4.58 2.99
C GLY A 121 1.76 -4.16 4.46
N TYR A 122 2.29 -3.00 4.86
CA TYR A 122 2.32 -2.54 6.27
C TYR A 122 1.61 -1.21 6.53
N LEU A 123 0.60 -0.86 5.73
CA LEU A 123 -0.25 0.27 6.10
C LEU A 123 -1.30 -0.20 7.09
N ASP A 124 -0.95 -0.12 8.37
CA ASP A 124 -1.93 -0.18 9.46
C ASP A 124 -3.11 0.73 9.13
N PRO A 125 -4.35 0.36 9.48
CA PRO A 125 -5.50 1.16 9.14
C PRO A 125 -5.38 2.55 9.78
N LEU A 126 -5.92 3.57 9.11
CA LEU A 126 -5.70 4.99 9.46
C LEU A 126 -6.25 5.38 10.85
N ASN A 127 -7.10 4.54 11.44
CA ASN A 127 -7.55 4.72 12.82
C ASN A 127 -6.48 4.35 13.85
N GLU A 128 -5.39 3.68 13.45
CA GLU A 128 -4.21 3.42 14.27
C GLU A 128 -3.17 4.54 14.07
N ILE A 129 -2.47 4.89 15.14
CA ILE A 129 -1.43 5.94 15.11
C ILE A 129 -0.30 5.57 14.15
N SER A 130 0.13 4.31 14.14
CA SER A 130 1.12 3.78 13.19
C SER A 130 0.67 3.93 11.73
N GLY A 131 -0.63 3.74 11.49
CA GLY A 131 -1.25 3.94 10.18
C GLY A 131 -1.22 5.40 9.71
N ALA A 132 -1.38 6.35 10.64
CA ALA A 132 -1.25 7.78 10.35
C ALA A 132 0.20 8.20 10.15
N GLN A 133 1.12 7.76 11.01
CA GLN A 133 2.57 7.99 10.88
C GLN A 133 3.07 7.53 9.50
N ALA A 134 2.74 6.29 9.11
CA ALA A 134 3.15 5.74 7.81
C ALA A 134 2.63 6.56 6.63
N ARG A 135 1.39 7.04 6.68
CA ARG A 135 0.80 7.84 5.60
C ARG A 135 1.38 9.26 5.54
N LEU A 136 1.57 9.90 6.69
CA LEU A 136 2.22 11.21 6.76
C LEU A 136 3.69 11.13 6.32
N GLN A 137 4.38 10.02 6.60
CA GLN A 137 5.72 9.77 6.10
C GLN A 137 5.74 9.58 4.58
N ASN A 138 4.80 8.79 4.04
CA ASN A 138 4.64 8.64 2.58
C ASN A 138 4.35 9.97 1.86
N LEU A 139 3.66 10.89 2.54
CA LEU A 139 3.38 12.24 2.04
C LEU A 139 4.50 13.25 2.31
N GLY A 140 5.56 12.85 3.01
CA GLY A 140 6.72 13.69 3.32
C GLY A 140 6.53 14.67 4.48
N TYR A 141 5.49 14.51 5.31
CA TYR A 141 5.24 15.34 6.50
C TYR A 141 5.87 14.78 7.77
N TYR A 142 6.03 13.45 7.87
CA TYR A 142 6.58 12.79 9.06
C TYR A 142 7.92 12.13 8.75
N HIS A 143 8.93 12.35 9.58
CA HIS A 143 10.28 11.80 9.40
C HIS A 143 10.76 10.95 10.58
N GLY A 144 9.92 10.76 11.61
CA GLY A 144 10.22 9.93 12.77
C GLY A 144 9.97 8.43 12.54
N GLU A 145 10.21 7.64 13.58
CA GLU A 145 9.92 6.20 13.57
C GLU A 145 8.40 5.94 13.66
N ILE A 146 7.92 4.89 12.99
CA ILE A 146 6.53 4.42 13.10
C ILE A 146 6.40 3.63 14.40
N SER A 147 6.34 4.34 15.54
CA SER A 147 6.26 3.75 16.87
C SER A 147 4.85 3.27 17.25
N GLY A 148 3.81 3.77 16.57
CA GLY A 148 2.42 3.58 16.97
C GLY A 148 2.00 4.44 18.17
N GLU A 149 2.84 5.37 18.61
CA GLU A 149 2.58 6.28 19.72
C GLU A 149 2.45 7.72 19.23
N MET A 150 1.54 8.47 19.86
CA MET A 150 1.42 9.91 19.61
C MET A 150 2.62 10.62 20.24
N ASN A 151 3.40 11.34 19.44
CA ASN A 151 4.55 12.13 19.88
C ASN A 151 4.49 13.54 19.28
N ASP A 152 5.33 14.43 19.80
CA ASP A 152 5.36 15.85 19.39
C ASP A 152 5.65 15.98 17.89
N ASP A 153 6.59 15.18 17.36
CA ASP A 153 6.92 15.15 15.92
C ASP A 153 5.72 14.79 15.04
N LEU A 154 4.89 13.82 15.48
CA LEU A 154 3.69 13.42 14.76
C LEU A 154 2.63 14.53 14.82
N GLN A 155 2.47 15.17 15.97
CA GLN A 155 1.54 16.28 16.12
C GLN A 155 1.92 17.45 15.20
N GLU A 156 3.21 17.79 15.11
CA GLU A 156 3.70 18.81 14.18
C GLU A 156 3.46 18.41 12.72
N ALA A 157 3.74 17.15 12.35
CA ALA A 157 3.46 16.63 11.01
C ALA A 157 1.96 16.73 10.64
N ILE A 158 1.07 16.44 11.59
CA ILE A 158 -0.38 16.60 11.41
C ILE A 158 -0.72 18.07 11.18
N GLN A 159 -0.20 18.99 11.99
CA GLN A 159 -0.48 20.42 11.84
C GLN A 159 -0.02 20.97 10.49
N LEU A 160 1.17 20.55 10.02
CA LEU A 160 1.69 20.92 8.71
C LEU A 160 0.79 20.40 7.59
N PHE A 161 0.41 19.12 7.65
CA PHE A 161 -0.52 18.52 6.70
C PHE A 161 -1.88 19.26 6.69
N GLN A 162 -2.42 19.58 7.87
CA GLN A 162 -3.68 20.29 8.00
C GLN A 162 -3.63 21.69 7.36
N SER A 163 -2.54 22.41 7.63
CA SER A 163 -2.27 23.73 7.05
C SER A 163 -2.17 23.68 5.53
N ASP A 164 -1.37 22.76 4.99
CA ASP A 164 -1.16 22.63 3.54
C ASP A 164 -2.43 22.25 2.77
N PHE A 165 -3.33 21.51 3.42
CA PHE A 165 -4.56 21.02 2.79
C PHE A 165 -5.83 21.77 3.20
N GLY A 166 -5.68 22.86 3.95
CA GLY A 166 -6.77 23.78 4.29
C GLY A 166 -7.86 23.17 5.16
N VAL A 167 -7.52 22.18 5.99
CA VAL A 167 -8.40 21.66 7.04
C VAL A 167 -8.06 22.33 8.38
N PRO A 168 -8.97 22.32 9.38
CA PRO A 168 -8.71 22.94 10.67
C PRO A 168 -7.40 22.43 11.30
N VAL A 169 -6.52 23.35 11.70
CA VAL A 169 -5.21 23.01 12.31
C VAL A 169 -5.39 22.69 13.78
N THR A 170 -5.83 21.47 14.07
CA THR A 170 -6.06 20.95 15.43
C THR A 170 -4.82 20.24 16.00
N GLY A 171 -3.95 19.72 15.14
CA GLY A 171 -2.87 18.79 15.51
C GLY A 171 -3.36 17.39 15.88
N GLU A 172 -4.64 17.11 15.72
CA GLU A 172 -5.25 15.82 16.05
C GLU A 172 -5.68 15.07 14.78
N LEU A 173 -5.70 13.73 14.85
CA LEU A 173 -6.24 12.86 13.80
C LEU A 173 -7.78 12.83 13.85
N ASP A 174 -8.39 13.99 13.70
CA ASP A 174 -9.84 14.14 13.56
C ASP A 174 -10.35 13.56 12.22
N ASP A 175 -11.67 13.40 12.10
CA ASP A 175 -12.28 12.79 10.92
C ASP A 175 -11.98 13.58 9.64
N ALA A 176 -11.92 14.90 9.71
CA ALA A 176 -11.58 15.74 8.55
C ALA A 176 -10.13 15.50 8.08
N THR A 177 -9.20 15.38 9.02
CA THR A 177 -7.80 15.08 8.76
C THR A 177 -7.64 13.67 8.19
N LYS A 178 -8.36 12.69 8.75
CA LYS A 178 -8.35 11.30 8.28
C LYS A 178 -8.91 11.18 6.87
N ASP A 179 -10.05 11.80 6.59
CA ASP A 179 -10.65 11.80 5.26
C ASP A 179 -9.72 12.46 4.24
N LYS A 180 -9.03 13.53 4.63
CA LYS A 180 -8.06 14.20 3.77
C LYS A 180 -6.83 13.33 3.53
N LEU A 181 -6.32 12.65 4.55
CA LEU A 181 -5.22 11.69 4.45
C LEU A 181 -5.58 10.55 3.48
N LEU A 182 -6.79 9.97 3.58
CA LEU A 182 -7.29 8.95 2.65
C LEU A 182 -7.43 9.45 1.21
N ALA A 183 -7.72 10.73 1.02
CA ALA A 183 -7.83 11.31 -0.32
C ALA A 183 -6.48 11.64 -0.95
N ARG A 184 -5.41 11.75 -0.14
CA ARG A 184 -4.06 12.11 -0.59
C ARG A 184 -3.10 10.93 -0.67
N HIS A 185 -3.35 9.88 0.11
CA HIS A 185 -2.60 8.61 0.11
C HIS A 185 -3.31 7.55 -0.73
#